data_AF-F8CQJ7-F1
#
_entry.id   AF-F8CQJ7-F1
#
_cell.length_a   1.000
_cell.length_b   1.000
_cell.length_c   1.000
_cell.angle_alpha   90.00
_cell.angle_beta   90.00
_cell.angle_gamma   90.00
#
_symmetry.space_group_name_H-M   'P 1'
#
loop_
_entity.id
_entity.type
_entity.pdbx_description
1 polymer ?
#
loop_
_entity_poly.entity_id
_entity_poly.type
_entity_poly.pdbx_seq_one_letter_code
_entity_poly.pdbx_strand_id
1 'polypeptide(L)'
;MDRMHLKDVEDRDSDGHYGRLIRMAREVGSPVPQIWHLFAYKPRLGEALSRFTHEVMRGPSPLSPGLRELIAAYTSRGNQCLF
;
A
#
# COMPACT_ATOMS: atom_id res chain seq x y z
N MET A 1 0.64 -2.10 15.07
CA MET A 1 0.46 -2.69 13.73
C MET A 1 0.88 -4.14 13.86
N ASP A 2 -0.01 -5.06 13.51
CA ASP A 2 0.33 -6.49 13.53
C ASP A 2 1.42 -6.79 12.51
N ARG A 3 2.27 -7.75 12.86
CA ARG A 3 3.42 -8.15 12.04
C ARG A 3 2.91 -8.87 10.80
N MET A 4 3.52 -8.62 9.64
CA MET A 4 3.29 -9.49 8.49
C MET A 4 3.87 -10.88 8.83
N HIS A 5 3.21 -11.94 8.36
CA HIS A 5 3.59 -13.32 8.65
C HIS A 5 4.17 -14.02 7.40
N LEU A 6 4.55 -13.24 6.40
CA LEU A 6 5.03 -13.70 5.09
C LEU A 6 6.51 -13.33 4.94
N LYS A 7 7.39 -14.08 5.61
CA LYS A 7 8.84 -13.78 5.65
C LYS A 7 9.45 -13.65 4.25
N ASP A 8 9.12 -14.58 3.34
CA ASP A 8 9.60 -14.57 1.95
C ASP A 8 9.16 -13.32 1.17
N VAL A 9 8.11 -12.63 1.63
CA VAL A 9 7.63 -11.38 1.04
C VAL A 9 8.31 -10.17 1.69
N GLU A 10 8.48 -10.19 3.01
CA GLU A 10 9.14 -9.12 3.77
C GLU A 10 10.63 -9.00 3.43
N ASP A 11 11.31 -10.14 3.28
CA ASP A 11 12.77 -10.22 3.11
C ASP A 11 13.19 -10.09 1.64
N ARG A 12 12.24 -10.09 0.70
CA ARG A 12 12.57 -10.01 -0.73
C ARG A 12 12.97 -8.61 -1.13
N ASP A 13 14.21 -8.48 -1.58
CA ASP A 13 14.68 -7.26 -2.22
C ASP A 13 14.06 -7.04 -3.61
N SER A 14 13.88 -5.76 -3.93
CA SER A 14 13.29 -5.30 -5.18
C SER A 14 13.87 -3.95 -5.57
N ASP A 15 14.20 -3.78 -6.85
CA ASP A 15 14.63 -2.49 -7.38
C ASP A 15 13.48 -1.66 -7.96
N GLY A 16 12.24 -2.15 -7.83
CA GLY A 16 11.04 -1.40 -8.16
C GLY A 16 10.83 -0.19 -7.24
N HIS A 17 9.85 0.65 -7.58
CA HIS A 17 9.53 1.88 -6.84
C HIS A 17 9.41 1.66 -5.32
N TYR A 18 8.59 0.69 -4.90
CA TYR A 18 8.39 0.39 -3.48
C TYR A 18 9.61 -0.22 -2.79
N GLY A 19 10.43 -1.00 -3.50
CA GLY A 19 11.68 -1.51 -2.93
C GLY A 19 12.67 -0.40 -2.59
N ARG A 20 12.76 0.64 -3.45
CA ARG A 20 13.55 1.85 -3.16
C ARG A 20 12.99 2.64 -1.98
N LEU A 21 11.67 2.80 -1.88
CA LEU A 21 11.04 3.47 -0.74
C LEU A 21 11.29 2.74 0.59
N ILE A 22 11.24 1.40 0.58
CA ILE A 22 11.58 0.58 1.75
C ILE A 22 13.03 0.83 2.18
N ARG A 23 13.99 0.83 1.24
CA ARG A 23 15.40 1.14 1.54
C ARG A 23 15.56 2.52 2.15
N MET A 24 14.98 3.55 1.54
CA MET A 24 15.03 4.92 2.06
C MET A 24 14.42 5.04 3.46
N ALA A 25 13.26 4.41 3.70
CA ALA A 25 12.62 4.43 5.01
C ALA A 25 13.49 3.75 6.09
N ARG A 26 14.12 2.62 5.76
CA ARG A 26 15.08 1.92 6.64
C ARG A 26 16.32 2.78 6.93
N GLU A 27 16.89 3.44 5.92
CA GLU A 27 18.06 4.30 6.06
C GLU A 27 17.83 5.45 7.04
N VAL A 28 16.62 6.02 7.06
CA VAL A 28 16.25 7.11 7.98
C VAL A 28 15.59 6.61 9.28
N GLY A 29 15.54 5.30 9.51
CA GLY A 29 14.94 4.70 10.71
C GLY A 29 13.42 4.87 10.83
N SER A 30 12.72 5.17 9.72
CA SER A 30 11.27 5.34 9.68
C SER A 30 10.55 3.98 9.55
N PRO A 31 9.39 3.78 10.21
CA PRO A 31 8.62 2.56 10.04
C PRO A 31 8.19 2.37 8.59
N VAL A 32 8.38 1.16 8.07
CA VAL A 32 7.97 0.79 6.72
C VAL A 32 6.50 0.38 6.74
N PRO A 33 5.62 1.03 5.95
CA PRO A 33 4.25 0.55 5.78
C PRO A 33 4.24 -0.88 5.21
N GLN A 34 3.61 -1.81 5.91
CA GLN A 34 3.67 -3.24 5.58
C GLN A 34 3.21 -3.56 4.15
N ILE A 35 2.26 -2.79 3.60
CA ILE A 35 1.78 -2.98 2.22
C ILE A 35 2.86 -2.73 1.15
N TRP A 36 3.91 -1.97 1.47
CA TRP A 36 5.02 -1.75 0.54
C TRP A 36 5.77 -3.05 0.24
N HIS A 37 5.87 -3.98 1.20
CA HIS A 37 6.47 -5.29 0.95
C HIS A 37 5.68 -6.10 -0.09
N LEU A 38 4.34 -6.07 -0.03
CA LEU A 38 3.49 -6.74 -1.01
C LEU A 38 3.70 -6.17 -2.42
N PHE A 39 3.80 -4.84 -2.55
CA PHE A 39 4.03 -4.20 -3.84
C PHE A 39 5.46 -4.39 -4.36
N ALA A 40 6.45 -4.40 -3.49
CA ALA A 40 7.84 -4.71 -3.83
C ALA A 40 8.01 -6.16 -4.31
N TYR A 41 7.22 -7.10 -3.77
CA TYR A 41 7.26 -8.51 -4.14
C TYR A 41 6.68 -8.79 -5.54
N LYS A 42 5.71 -8.00 -6.01
CA LYS A 42 5.15 -8.05 -7.38
C LYS A 42 5.13 -6.65 -8.03
N PRO A 43 6.29 -6.09 -8.43
CA PRO A 43 6.41 -4.68 -8.81
C PRO A 43 5.42 -4.21 -9.87
N ARG A 44 5.26 -4.99 -10.95
CA ARG A 44 4.35 -4.65 -12.05
C ARG A 44 2.88 -4.55 -11.61
N LEU A 45 2.44 -5.47 -10.73
CA LEU A 45 1.07 -5.45 -10.20
C LEU A 45 0.90 -4.35 -9.15
N GLY A 46 1.91 -4.17 -8.28
CA GLY A 46 1.91 -3.10 -7.29
C GLY A 46 1.82 -1.72 -7.92
N GLU A 47 2.54 -1.47 -9.02
CA GLU A 47 2.46 -0.22 -9.76
C GLU A 47 1.08 0.01 -10.40
N ALA A 48 0.54 -1.01 -11.08
CA ALA A 48 -0.79 -0.92 -11.69
C ALA A 48 -1.88 -0.65 -10.64
N LEU A 49 -1.83 -1.35 -9.51
CA LEU A 49 -2.78 -1.17 -8.40
C LEU A 49 -2.63 0.22 -7.76
N SER A 50 -1.40 0.67 -7.52
CA SER A 50 -1.13 2.01 -6.96
C SER A 50 -1.70 3.13 -7.83
N ARG A 51 -1.47 3.04 -9.15
CA ARG A 51 -2.04 3.99 -10.11
C ARG A 51 -3.56 3.97 -10.10
N PHE A 52 -4.16 2.78 -10.15
CA PHE A 52 -5.60 2.63 -10.08
C PHE A 52 -6.18 3.23 -8.79
N THR A 53 -5.60 2.90 -7.62
CA THR A 53 -6.04 3.43 -6.33
C THR A 53 -5.88 4.95 -6.27
N HIS A 54 -4.79 5.51 -6.81
CA HIS A 54 -4.61 6.96 -6.86
C HIS A 54 -5.70 7.65 -7.69
N GLU A 55 -5.98 7.14 -8.89
CA GLU A 55 -7.03 7.69 -9.75
C GLU A 55 -8.41 7.58 -9.09
N VAL A 56 -8.74 6.43 -8.50
CA VAL A 56 -10.01 6.23 -7.80
C VAL A 56 -10.15 7.16 -6.60
N MET A 57 -9.10 7.32 -5.78
CA MET A 57 -9.18 8.04 -4.50
C MET A 57 -8.91 9.53 -4.61
N ARG A 58 -8.18 9.98 -5.63
CA ARG A 58 -7.70 11.38 -5.76
C ARG A 58 -7.99 12.01 -7.12
N GLY A 59 -8.27 11.24 -8.16
CA GLY A 59 -8.64 11.75 -9.48
C GLY A 59 -9.99 12.48 -9.51
N PRO A 60 -10.34 13.12 -10.64
CA PRO A 60 -11.61 13.84 -10.82
C PRO A 60 -12.83 12.97 -10.53
N SER A 61 -13.75 13.46 -9.72
CA SER A 61 -14.95 12.72 -9.31
C SER A 61 -16.00 13.69 -8.76
N PRO A 62 -17.30 13.40 -8.89
CA PRO A 62 -18.33 14.10 -8.13
C PRO A 62 -18.26 13.81 -6.62
N LEU A 63 -17.52 12.76 -6.21
CA LEU A 63 -17.31 12.42 -4.81
C LEU A 63 -16.08 13.15 -4.27
N SER A 64 -16.22 13.81 -3.12
CA SER A 64 -15.09 14.40 -2.42
C SER A 64 -14.07 13.31 -2.00
N PRO A 65 -12.78 13.65 -1.84
CA PRO A 65 -11.80 12.70 -1.29
C PRO A 65 -12.26 12.07 0.04
N GLY A 66 -12.82 12.87 0.95
CA GLY A 66 -13.32 12.37 2.24
C GLY A 66 -14.45 11.36 2.11
N LEU A 67 -15.38 11.53 1.15
CA LEU A 67 -16.44 10.56 0.92
C LEU A 67 -15.90 9.24 0.34
N ARG A 68 -14.87 9.31 -0.49
CA ARG A 68 -14.19 8.11 -1.01
C ARG A 68 -13.46 7.34 0.10
N GLU A 69 -12.78 8.05 1.00
CA GLU A 69 -12.17 7.44 2.19
C GLU A 69 -13.23 6.83 3.12
N LEU A 70 -14.40 7.46 3.28
CA LEU A 70 -15.51 6.90 4.05
C LEU A 70 -16.03 5.58 3.45
N ILE A 71 -16.19 5.51 2.12
CA ILE A 71 -16.58 4.27 1.43
C ILE A 71 -15.50 3.19 1.65
N ALA A 72 -14.22 3.53 1.50
CA ALA A 72 -13.11 2.61 1.73
C ALA A 72 -13.12 2.08 3.18
N ALA A 73 -13.25 2.96 4.18
CA ALA A 73 -13.28 2.56 5.58
C ALA A 73 -14.51 1.68 5.92
N TYR A 74 -15.69 2.04 5.40
CA TYR A 74 -16.92 1.27 5.61
C TYR A 74 -16.81 -0.14 5.02
N THR A 75 -16.32 -0.26 3.78
CA THR A 75 -16.14 -1.54 3.10
C THR A 75 -15.04 -2.39 3.73
N SER A 76 -13.91 -1.79 4.11
CA SER A 76 -12.83 -2.47 4.85
C SER A 76 -13.32 -3.04 6.18
N ARG A 77 -14.12 -2.29 6.94
CA ARG A 77 -14.74 -2.77 8.18
C ARG A 77 -15.67 -3.96 7.91
N GLY A 78 -16.49 -3.89 6.84
CA GLY A 78 -17.37 -4.99 6.44
C GLY A 78 -16.59 -6.27 6.07
N ASN A 79 -15.41 -6.11 5.48
CA ASN A 79 -14.51 -7.21 5.12
C ASN A 79 -13.54 -7.63 6.25
N GLN A 80 -13.68 -7.06 7.46
CA GLN A 80 -12.77 -7.31 8.58
C GLN A 80 -11.29 -7.08 8.21
N CYS A 81 -11.03 -6.12 7.32
CA CYS A 81 -9.68 -5.74 6.92
C CYS A 81 -9.07 -4.85 8.00
N LEU A 82 -8.09 -5.38 8.74
CA LEU A 82 -7.40 -4.71 9.86
C LEU A 82 -6.27 -3.76 9.42
N PHE A 83 -5.98 -3.74 8.12
CA PHE A 83 -4.86 -2.99 7.53
C PHE A 83 -5.11 -1.49 7.49
#